data_AF-A0A504J1A4-F1
#
_entry.id   AF-A0A504J1A4-F1
#
_cell.length_a   1.000
_cell.length_b   1.000
_cell.length_c   1.000
_cell.angle_alpha   90.00
_cell.angle_beta   90.00
_cell.angle_gamma   90.00
#
_symmetry.space_group_name_H-M   'P 1'
#
loop_
_entity.id
_entity.type
_entity.pdbx_description
1 polymer ?
#
loop_
_entity_poly.entity_id
_entity_poly.type
_entity_poly.pdbx_seq_one_letter_code
_entity_poly.pdbx_strand_id
1 'polypeptide(L)'
;MRQETISSSTSILSEIKPVGVQLILDPNTTSTIELMRLVLFDLVYRQVLVLKKELKKSHPRDPYLREYIIIETGKNFAKYTPHNFEKYFIANIDEDTYFIAKAYLRKVSKIINEKSQYKQQIIRDLKMRAFFKNNMLLYMLSITKTNRKGKELKVTITEYLNKMDKMLQEALQNQPDKAVEIIKDLKSNIFLLKNLNFELFEKLSVHIKTPHAAFDPDWYWVDYIASIDANTAEIIFETSEIFNELEIYYTSPESNGDSDYDTGSYFDF
;
A
#
# COMPACT_ATOMS: atom_id res chain seq x y z
N MET A 1 26.85 15.08 20.15
CA MET A 1 27.07 13.88 19.32
C MET A 1 25.82 13.01 19.21
N ARG A 2 24.73 13.49 18.57
CA ARG A 2 23.50 12.69 18.33
C ARG A 2 22.81 12.98 16.97
N GLN A 3 23.47 13.69 16.05
CA GLN A 3 22.89 14.12 14.77
C GLN A 3 23.34 13.30 13.55
N GLU A 4 24.38 12.47 13.64
CA GLU A 4 24.92 11.77 12.46
C GLU A 4 24.20 10.44 12.10
N THR A 5 23.47 9.81 13.02
CA THR A 5 22.78 8.53 12.75
C THR A 5 21.42 8.67 12.07
N ILE A 6 20.81 9.86 12.11
CA ILE A 6 19.50 10.11 11.49
C ILE A 6 19.68 10.16 9.96
N SER A 7 20.74 10.81 9.47
CA SER A 7 21.00 10.98 8.03
C SER A 7 21.17 9.66 7.26
N SER A 8 21.69 8.59 7.88
CA SER A 8 21.92 7.32 7.16
C SER A 8 20.69 6.40 7.11
N SER A 9 19.74 6.56 8.05
CA SER A 9 18.55 5.71 8.14
C SER A 9 17.33 6.32 7.46
N THR A 10 17.19 7.66 7.49
CA THR A 10 16.15 8.38 6.73
C THR A 10 16.31 8.19 5.22
N SER A 11 17.54 8.11 4.69
CA SER A 11 17.75 7.92 3.24
C SER A 11 17.32 6.52 2.77
N ILE A 12 17.60 5.47 3.55
CA ILE A 12 17.37 4.08 3.13
C ILE A 12 15.88 3.76 2.96
N LEU A 13 15.01 4.29 3.82
CA LEU A 13 13.56 4.05 3.70
C LEU A 13 12.87 4.98 2.71
N SER A 14 13.41 6.18 2.48
CA SER A 14 12.89 7.07 1.45
C SER A 14 13.03 6.50 0.03
N GLU A 15 13.95 5.54 -0.16
CA GLU A 15 14.28 4.92 -1.45
C GLU A 15 13.57 3.57 -1.68
N ILE A 16 13.11 2.89 -0.63
CA ILE A 16 12.50 1.57 -0.73
C ILE A 16 10.97 1.69 -0.59
N LYS A 17 10.23 1.11 -1.54
CA LYS A 17 8.76 1.02 -1.49
C LYS A 17 8.28 0.17 -0.30
N PRO A 18 7.08 0.42 0.25
CA PRO A 18 6.60 -0.25 1.46
C PRO A 18 6.60 -1.78 1.36
N VAL A 19 6.24 -2.31 0.19
CA VAL A 19 6.26 -3.74 -0.10
C VAL A 19 7.67 -4.36 0.02
N GLY A 20 8.72 -3.63 -0.36
CA GLY A 20 10.11 -4.07 -0.21
C GLY A 20 10.56 -4.04 1.25
N VAL A 21 10.22 -2.98 1.97
CA VAL A 21 10.49 -2.85 3.40
C VAL A 21 9.85 -4.00 4.18
N GLN A 22 8.58 -4.31 3.89
CA GLN A 22 7.86 -5.42 4.50
C GLN A 22 8.53 -6.77 4.24
N LEU A 23 9.06 -6.99 3.02
CA LEU A 23 9.80 -8.21 2.71
C LEU A 23 11.15 -8.31 3.44
N ILE A 24 11.79 -7.19 3.80
CA ILE A 24 12.99 -7.24 4.66
C ILE A 24 12.61 -7.55 6.11
N LEU A 25 11.54 -6.89 6.59
CA LEU A 25 11.04 -7.09 7.94
C LEU A 25 10.63 -8.54 8.14
N ASP A 26 9.73 -9.07 7.31
CA ASP A 26 9.11 -10.37 7.55
C ASP A 26 9.06 -11.23 6.28
N PRO A 27 10.23 -11.69 5.78
CA PRO A 27 10.38 -12.29 4.46
C PRO A 27 9.59 -13.61 4.28
N ASN A 28 9.47 -14.42 5.34
CA ASN A 28 8.78 -15.71 5.27
C ASN A 28 7.28 -15.60 5.60
N THR A 29 6.92 -14.74 6.54
CA THR A 29 5.59 -14.72 7.16
C THR A 29 4.63 -13.75 6.49
N THR A 30 5.13 -12.72 5.79
CA THR A 30 4.24 -11.77 5.10
C THR A 30 3.41 -12.49 4.04
N SER A 31 2.09 -12.34 4.10
CA SER A 31 1.17 -12.93 3.12
C SER A 31 1.22 -12.19 1.78
N THR A 32 0.74 -12.82 0.71
CA THR A 32 0.65 -12.14 -0.60
C THR A 32 -0.37 -11.01 -0.58
N ILE A 33 -1.46 -11.17 0.18
CA ILE A 33 -2.52 -10.18 0.34
C ILE A 33 -1.99 -8.94 1.08
N GLU A 34 -1.15 -9.12 2.09
CA GLU A 34 -0.51 -7.99 2.77
C GLU A 34 0.42 -7.21 1.82
N LEU A 35 1.19 -7.91 0.96
CA LEU A 35 2.00 -7.26 -0.06
C LEU A 35 1.13 -6.52 -1.09
N MET A 36 -0.01 -7.09 -1.47
CA MET A 36 -0.99 -6.46 -2.35
C MET A 36 -1.58 -5.19 -1.71
N ARG A 37 -1.93 -5.22 -0.43
CA ARG A 37 -2.42 -4.07 0.34
C ARG A 37 -1.42 -2.92 0.30
N LEU A 38 -0.16 -3.21 0.61
CA LEU A 38 0.92 -2.22 0.58
C LEU A 38 1.17 -1.64 -0.82
N VAL A 39 1.05 -2.45 -1.87
CA VAL A 39 1.17 -1.97 -3.25
C VAL A 39 0.01 -1.05 -3.61
N LEU A 40 -1.24 -1.43 -3.30
CA LEU A 40 -2.40 -0.58 -3.53
C LEU A 40 -2.23 0.76 -2.80
N PHE A 41 -1.87 0.74 -1.52
CA PHE A 41 -1.72 1.96 -0.74
C PHE A 41 -0.56 2.84 -1.20
N ASP A 42 0.56 2.27 -1.67
CA ASP A 42 1.62 3.04 -2.32
C ASP A 42 1.14 3.70 -3.63
N LEU A 43 0.31 3.00 -4.44
CA LEU A 43 -0.27 3.57 -5.66
C LEU A 43 -1.28 4.69 -5.36
N VAL A 44 -2.08 4.53 -4.30
CA VAL A 44 -3.03 5.56 -3.83
C VAL A 44 -2.29 6.77 -3.28
N TYR A 45 -1.25 6.56 -2.47
CA TYR A 45 -0.39 7.62 -1.96
C TYR A 45 0.27 8.44 -3.08
N ARG A 46 0.69 7.76 -4.16
CA ARG A 46 1.26 8.42 -5.35
C ARG A 46 0.19 9.05 -6.25
N GLN A 47 -1.09 8.92 -5.91
CA GLN A 47 -2.23 9.38 -6.68
C GLN A 47 -2.22 8.82 -8.12
N VAL A 48 -1.72 7.58 -8.25
CA VAL A 48 -1.84 6.76 -9.46
C VAL A 48 -3.22 6.14 -9.51
N LEU A 49 -3.68 5.63 -8.36
CA LEU A 49 -5.05 5.18 -8.16
C LEU A 49 -5.74 6.07 -7.12
N VAL A 50 -7.06 6.13 -7.16
CA VAL A 50 -7.89 6.84 -6.18
C VAL A 50 -8.90 5.84 -5.61
N LEU A 51 -9.10 5.91 -4.30
CA LEU A 51 -10.18 5.22 -3.61
C LEU A 51 -11.24 6.26 -3.22
N LYS A 52 -12.50 6.00 -3.55
CA LYS A 52 -13.62 6.88 -3.16
C LYS A 52 -14.87 6.09 -2.85
N LYS A 53 -15.72 6.64 -1.99
CA LYS A 53 -17.08 6.14 -1.75
C LYS A 53 -18.03 6.76 -2.76
N GLU A 54 -18.79 5.92 -3.46
CA GLU A 54 -19.88 6.37 -4.33
C GLU A 54 -21.13 5.49 -4.17
N LEU A 55 -22.31 6.12 -4.27
CA LEU A 55 -23.56 5.41 -4.37
C LEU A 55 -23.68 4.79 -5.77
N LYS A 56 -23.62 3.47 -5.84
CA LYS A 56 -23.78 2.72 -7.09
C LYS A 56 -24.82 1.61 -6.92
N LYS A 57 -25.35 1.16 -8.04
CA LYS A 57 -26.11 -0.09 -8.09
C LYS A 57 -25.14 -1.25 -8.17
N SER A 58 -25.45 -2.37 -7.52
CA SER A 58 -24.65 -3.59 -7.67
C SER A 58 -24.69 -4.14 -9.09
N HIS A 59 -25.82 -3.91 -9.77
CA HIS A 59 -26.11 -4.31 -11.15
C HIS A 59 -27.05 -3.27 -11.77
N PRO A 60 -27.04 -3.00 -13.10
CA PRO A 60 -27.95 -2.02 -13.72
C PRO A 60 -29.45 -2.26 -13.40
N ARG A 61 -29.81 -3.54 -13.22
CA ARG A 61 -31.16 -4.00 -12.82
C ARG A 61 -31.44 -3.96 -11.32
N ASP A 62 -30.46 -3.71 -10.46
CA ASP A 62 -30.67 -3.54 -9.02
C ASP A 62 -31.49 -2.25 -8.80
N PRO A 63 -32.65 -2.33 -8.12
CA PRO A 63 -33.44 -1.14 -7.83
C PRO A 63 -32.79 -0.26 -6.75
N TYR A 64 -31.84 -0.78 -5.97
CA TYR A 64 -31.25 -0.07 -4.84
C TYR A 64 -29.85 0.48 -5.14
N LEU A 65 -29.63 1.71 -4.70
CA LEU A 65 -28.28 2.28 -4.58
C LEU A 65 -27.68 1.86 -3.24
N ARG A 66 -26.41 1.46 -3.27
CA ARG A 66 -25.62 1.16 -2.08
C ARG A 66 -24.30 1.91 -2.18
N GLU A 67 -23.75 2.26 -1.03
CA GLU A 67 -22.43 2.88 -0.99
C GLU A 67 -21.37 1.79 -1.22
N TYR A 68 -20.45 2.06 -2.14
CA TYR A 68 -19.32 1.20 -2.43
C TYR A 68 -18.03 2.01 -2.42
N ILE A 69 -16.95 1.41 -1.93
CA ILE A 69 -15.60 1.86 -2.27
C ILE A 69 -15.32 1.45 -3.70
N ILE A 70 -14.93 2.41 -4.51
CA ILE A 70 -14.49 2.18 -5.88
C ILE A 70 -13.04 2.60 -6.07
N ILE A 71 -12.39 1.97 -7.05
CA ILE A 71 -11.03 2.25 -7.50
C ILE A 71 -11.12 2.84 -8.91
N GLU A 72 -10.45 3.96 -9.13
CA GLU A 72 -10.30 4.61 -10.44
C GLU A 72 -8.90 5.18 -10.62
N THR A 73 -8.61 5.71 -11.81
CA THR A 73 -7.34 6.38 -12.10
C THR A 73 -7.23 7.70 -11.34
N GLY A 74 -6.05 7.95 -10.76
CA GLY A 74 -5.69 9.26 -10.23
C GLY A 74 -4.98 10.14 -11.25
N LYS A 75 -4.78 11.42 -10.89
CA LYS A 75 -4.15 12.43 -11.77
C LYS A 75 -2.74 12.10 -12.25
N ASN A 76 -2.06 11.13 -11.62
CA ASN A 76 -0.71 10.73 -12.00
C ASN A 76 -0.69 9.43 -12.80
N PHE A 77 -1.84 8.81 -13.09
CA PHE A 77 -1.93 7.53 -13.77
C PHE A 77 -1.23 7.55 -15.14
N ALA A 78 -1.59 8.49 -16.02
CA ALA A 78 -1.08 8.58 -17.39
C ALA A 78 0.46 8.68 -17.49
N LYS A 79 1.11 9.31 -16.50
CA LYS A 79 2.57 9.51 -16.47
C LYS A 79 3.32 8.48 -15.62
N TYR A 80 2.59 7.62 -14.90
CA TYR A 80 3.21 6.66 -13.99
C TYR A 80 3.83 5.51 -14.76
N THR A 81 5.11 5.24 -14.52
CA THR A 81 5.79 4.05 -15.05
C THR A 81 5.82 2.96 -14.00
N PRO A 82 5.04 1.88 -14.16
CA PRO A 82 4.91 0.86 -13.13
C PRO A 82 6.02 -0.19 -13.15
N HIS A 83 6.35 -0.70 -11.97
CA HIS A 83 7.08 -1.95 -11.83
C HIS A 83 6.21 -3.13 -12.27
N ASN A 84 6.80 -4.28 -12.59
CA ASN A 84 6.00 -5.40 -13.08
C ASN A 84 5.02 -5.92 -12.01
N PHE A 85 5.40 -5.89 -10.73
CA PHE A 85 4.49 -6.30 -9.65
C PHE A 85 3.32 -5.30 -9.44
N GLU A 86 3.42 -4.08 -9.96
CA GLU A 86 2.36 -3.07 -9.89
C GLU A 86 1.39 -3.22 -11.06
N LYS A 87 1.84 -3.78 -12.19
CA LYS A 87 1.03 -3.98 -13.40
C LYS A 87 -0.28 -4.73 -13.14
N TYR A 88 -0.30 -5.64 -12.16
CA TYR A 88 -1.52 -6.34 -11.77
C TYR A 88 -2.66 -5.41 -11.35
N PHE A 89 -2.35 -4.22 -10.82
CA PHE A 89 -3.32 -3.24 -10.33
C PHE A 89 -3.71 -2.16 -11.35
N ILE A 90 -3.03 -2.07 -12.47
CA ILE A 90 -3.17 -0.93 -13.39
C ILE A 90 -3.40 -1.34 -14.84
N ALA A 91 -2.99 -2.56 -15.24
CA ALA A 91 -3.06 -2.98 -16.63
C ALA A 91 -4.49 -3.11 -17.16
N ASN A 92 -5.47 -3.19 -16.27
CA ASN A 92 -6.88 -3.37 -16.60
C ASN A 92 -7.75 -2.16 -16.20
N ILE A 93 -7.13 -1.04 -15.85
CA ILE A 93 -7.81 0.22 -15.54
C ILE A 93 -7.47 1.19 -16.67
N ASP A 94 -8.49 1.85 -17.22
CA ASP A 94 -8.36 3.00 -18.11
C ASP A 94 -8.89 4.26 -17.40
N GLU A 95 -8.70 5.44 -18.02
CA GLU A 95 -9.05 6.73 -17.42
C GLU A 95 -10.56 6.94 -17.23
N ASP A 96 -11.39 6.17 -17.94
CA ASP A 96 -12.84 6.34 -17.96
C ASP A 96 -13.58 5.29 -17.10
N THR A 97 -12.87 4.28 -16.59
CA THR A 97 -13.46 3.16 -15.86
C THR A 97 -13.21 3.25 -14.36
N TYR A 98 -14.25 2.90 -13.59
CA TYR A 98 -14.14 2.62 -12.17
C TYR A 98 -14.44 1.14 -11.87
N PHE A 99 -13.90 0.64 -10.76
CA PHE A 99 -14.15 -0.71 -10.30
C PHE A 99 -14.59 -0.74 -8.85
N ILE A 100 -15.59 -1.55 -8.51
CA ILE A 100 -15.93 -1.83 -7.11
C ILE A 100 -14.72 -2.52 -6.45
N ALA A 101 -14.16 -1.91 -5.41
CA ALA A 101 -12.87 -2.29 -4.82
C ALA A 101 -12.81 -3.77 -4.45
N LYS A 102 -13.85 -4.28 -3.77
CA LYS A 102 -13.93 -5.69 -3.36
C LYS A 102 -13.85 -6.66 -4.55
N ALA A 103 -14.59 -6.39 -5.62
CA ALA A 103 -14.59 -7.23 -6.82
C ALA A 103 -13.25 -7.13 -7.57
N TYR A 104 -12.72 -5.91 -7.67
CA TYR A 104 -11.43 -5.65 -8.31
C TYR A 104 -10.29 -6.37 -7.60
N LEU A 105 -10.16 -6.21 -6.28
CA LEU A 105 -9.08 -6.80 -5.51
C LEU A 105 -9.14 -8.32 -5.50
N ARG A 106 -10.34 -8.93 -5.54
CA ARG A 106 -10.53 -10.37 -5.80
C ARG A 106 -10.00 -10.78 -7.18
N LYS A 107 -10.25 -9.98 -8.22
CA LYS A 107 -9.74 -10.26 -9.57
C LYS A 107 -8.21 -10.17 -9.60
N VAL A 108 -7.64 -9.09 -9.06
CA VAL A 108 -6.19 -8.89 -8.97
C VAL A 108 -5.54 -10.03 -8.20
N SER A 109 -6.13 -10.42 -7.07
CA SER A 109 -5.58 -11.50 -6.25
C SER A 109 -5.55 -12.81 -7.06
N LYS A 110 -6.66 -13.18 -7.72
CA LYS A 110 -6.74 -14.41 -8.54
C LYS A 110 -5.66 -14.46 -9.62
N ILE A 111 -5.29 -13.32 -10.21
CA ILE A 111 -4.21 -13.23 -11.20
C ILE A 111 -2.84 -13.46 -10.52
N ILE A 112 -2.66 -12.95 -9.31
CA ILE A 112 -1.49 -13.22 -8.45
C ILE A 112 -1.65 -14.60 -7.77
N ASN A 113 -1.83 -15.65 -8.57
CA ASN A 113 -2.08 -17.00 -8.06
C ASN A 113 -0.80 -17.63 -7.45
N GLU A 114 0.38 -17.23 -7.94
CA GLU A 114 1.65 -17.76 -7.49
C GLU A 114 2.33 -16.88 -6.42
N LYS A 115 1.98 -17.14 -5.16
CA LYS A 115 2.47 -16.41 -3.96
C LYS A 115 3.98 -16.16 -3.95
N SER A 116 4.76 -17.16 -4.36
CA SER A 116 6.22 -17.08 -4.35
C SER A 116 6.78 -16.29 -5.52
N GLN A 117 6.20 -16.42 -6.71
CA GLN A 117 6.61 -15.65 -7.89
C GLN A 117 6.42 -14.16 -7.65
N TYR A 118 5.30 -13.76 -7.03
CA TYR A 118 5.03 -12.35 -6.74
C TYR A 118 6.10 -11.73 -5.82
N LYS A 119 6.47 -12.42 -4.74
CA LYS A 119 7.57 -11.99 -3.85
C LYS A 119 8.89 -11.86 -4.59
N GLN A 120 9.24 -12.84 -5.42
CA GLN A 120 10.49 -12.84 -6.19
C GLN A 120 10.51 -11.72 -7.23
N GLN A 121 9.36 -11.43 -7.84
CA GLN A 121 9.19 -10.32 -8.77
C GLN A 121 9.41 -8.98 -8.07
N ILE A 122 8.83 -8.77 -6.88
CA ILE A 122 9.08 -7.57 -6.07
C ILE A 122 10.57 -7.43 -5.76
N ILE A 123 11.22 -8.50 -5.26
CA ILE A 123 12.66 -8.48 -4.93
C ILE A 123 13.52 -8.14 -6.14
N ARG A 124 13.18 -8.67 -7.32
CA ARG A 124 13.90 -8.40 -8.57
C ARG A 124 13.69 -6.97 -9.03
N ASP A 125 12.45 -6.53 -9.13
CA ASP A 125 12.06 -5.24 -9.69
C ASP A 125 12.58 -4.09 -8.82
N LEU A 126 12.57 -4.26 -7.49
CA LEU A 126 13.16 -3.30 -6.54
C LEU A 126 14.68 -3.46 -6.37
N LYS A 127 15.33 -4.32 -7.15
CA LYS A 127 16.79 -4.58 -7.11
C LYS A 127 17.32 -4.99 -5.72
N MET A 128 16.50 -5.66 -4.93
CA MET A 128 16.79 -5.98 -3.52
C MET A 128 17.53 -7.30 -3.31
N ARG A 129 17.91 -8.01 -4.37
CA ARG A 129 18.54 -9.36 -4.31
C ARG A 129 19.72 -9.44 -3.34
N ALA A 130 20.48 -8.35 -3.18
CA ALA A 130 21.63 -8.26 -2.27
C ALA A 130 21.29 -8.48 -0.79
N PHE A 131 20.02 -8.36 -0.38
CA PHE A 131 19.55 -8.54 1.01
C PHE A 131 18.97 -9.92 1.28
N PHE A 132 18.75 -10.73 0.24
CA PHE A 132 18.14 -12.05 0.34
C PHE A 132 19.16 -13.17 0.09
N LYS A 133 18.87 -14.36 0.60
CA LYS A 133 19.64 -15.56 0.28
C LYS A 133 19.28 -16.00 -1.14
N ASN A 134 20.30 -16.21 -1.97
CA ASN A 134 20.13 -16.69 -3.33
C ASN A 134 20.50 -18.18 -3.40
N ASN A 135 19.58 -19.05 -3.01
CA ASN A 135 19.76 -20.49 -3.08
C ASN A 135 18.65 -21.09 -3.96
N MET A 136 19.03 -21.86 -4.97
CA MET A 136 18.07 -22.50 -5.89
C MET A 136 17.05 -23.39 -5.15
N LEU A 137 17.47 -24.08 -4.09
CA LEU A 137 16.57 -24.89 -3.26
C LEU A 137 15.52 -24.04 -2.51
N LEU A 138 15.88 -22.84 -2.06
CA LEU A 138 14.94 -21.93 -1.42
C LEU A 138 13.90 -21.41 -2.41
N TYR A 139 14.31 -21.19 -3.66
CA TYR A 139 13.40 -20.82 -4.76
C TYR A 139 12.37 -21.93 -5.02
N MET A 140 12.83 -23.18 -5.13
CA MET A 140 11.94 -24.35 -5.31
C MET A 140 10.95 -24.52 -4.15
N LEU A 141 11.39 -24.26 -2.91
CA LEU A 141 10.54 -24.37 -1.72
C LEU A 141 9.70 -23.10 -1.47
N SER A 142 9.75 -22.09 -2.34
CA SER A 142 9.06 -20.81 -2.13
C SER A 142 9.47 -20.09 -0.83
N ILE A 143 10.65 -20.41 -0.28
CA ILE A 143 11.15 -19.87 0.98
C ILE A 143 11.95 -18.60 0.68
N THR A 144 11.50 -17.47 1.22
CA THR A 144 12.22 -16.20 1.11
C THR A 144 12.92 -15.89 2.43
N LYS A 145 14.25 -15.86 2.44
CA LYS A 145 15.04 -15.59 3.65
C LYS A 145 16.05 -14.47 3.41
N THR A 146 16.21 -13.60 4.39
CA THR A 146 17.26 -12.58 4.38
C THR A 146 18.64 -13.20 4.64
N ASN A 147 19.66 -12.58 4.05
CA ASN A 147 21.07 -12.89 4.34
C ASN A 147 21.57 -11.99 5.48
N ARG A 148 22.89 -11.97 5.75
CA ARG A 148 23.46 -11.13 6.80
C ARG A 148 23.14 -9.63 6.62
N LYS A 149 23.32 -9.10 5.40
CA LYS A 149 22.99 -7.70 5.08
C LYS A 149 21.49 -7.41 5.28
N GLY A 150 20.63 -8.33 4.86
CA GLY A 150 19.18 -8.17 5.07
C GLY A 150 18.78 -8.20 6.56
N LYS A 151 19.48 -8.97 7.39
CA LYS A 151 19.26 -8.97 8.85
C LYS A 151 19.73 -7.66 9.50
N GLU A 152 20.90 -7.16 9.12
CA GLU A 152 21.41 -5.86 9.57
C GLU A 152 20.42 -4.75 9.18
N LEU A 153 19.96 -4.75 7.92
CA LEU A 153 18.97 -3.80 7.42
C LEU A 153 17.61 -3.92 8.15
N LYS A 154 17.15 -5.15 8.46
CA LYS A 154 15.93 -5.35 9.26
C LYS A 154 16.01 -4.65 10.61
N VAL A 155 17.15 -4.73 11.31
CA VAL A 155 17.34 -4.06 12.60
C VAL A 155 17.23 -2.55 12.42
N THR A 156 17.95 -1.97 11.46
CA THR A 156 17.91 -0.53 11.17
C THR A 156 16.50 -0.03 10.84
N ILE A 157 15.78 -0.74 9.96
CA ILE A 157 14.40 -0.39 9.60
C ILE A 157 13.48 -0.46 10.81
N THR A 158 13.59 -1.52 11.62
CA THR A 158 12.75 -1.71 12.80
C THR A 158 12.95 -0.59 13.81
N GLU A 159 14.21 -0.21 14.08
CA GLU A 159 14.54 0.90 14.97
C GLU A 159 14.00 2.23 14.44
N TYR A 160 14.13 2.47 13.14
CA TYR A 160 13.63 3.68 12.51
C TYR A 160 12.10 3.78 12.58
N LEU A 161 11.37 2.74 12.17
CA LEU A 161 9.91 2.73 12.19
C LEU A 161 9.38 2.91 13.63
N ASN A 162 9.97 2.22 14.61
CA ASN A 162 9.59 2.38 16.02
C ASN A 162 9.86 3.81 16.54
N LYS A 163 10.94 4.45 16.08
CA LYS A 163 11.25 5.84 16.42
C LYS A 163 10.22 6.79 15.80
N MET A 164 9.89 6.60 14.52
CA MET A 164 8.91 7.42 13.82
C MET A 164 7.51 7.26 14.44
N ASP A 165 7.10 6.03 14.77
CA ASP A 165 5.83 5.75 15.47
C ASP A 165 5.70 6.59 16.76
N LYS A 166 6.73 6.57 17.61
CA LYS A 166 6.75 7.34 18.86
C LYS A 166 6.73 8.84 18.62
N MET A 167 7.59 9.32 17.73
CA MET A 167 7.68 10.74 17.42
C MET A 167 6.37 11.26 16.82
N LEU A 168 5.69 10.48 15.98
CA LEU A 168 4.43 10.85 15.37
C LEU A 168 3.33 10.95 16.43
N GLN A 169 3.21 9.97 17.33
CA GLN A 169 2.26 10.03 18.44
C GLN A 169 2.47 11.26 19.35
N GLU A 170 3.71 11.59 19.69
CA GLU A 170 4.05 12.77 20.47
C GLU A 170 3.74 14.08 19.72
N ALA A 171 4.07 14.13 18.42
CA ALA A 171 3.90 15.32 17.58
C ALA A 171 2.43 15.65 17.32
N LEU A 172 1.56 14.64 17.15
CA LEU A 172 0.13 14.85 16.89
C LEU A 172 -0.61 15.59 18.01
N GLN A 173 -0.11 15.51 19.25
CA GLN A 173 -0.75 16.18 20.39
C GLN A 173 -0.28 17.61 20.57
N ASN A 174 0.98 17.91 20.22
CA ASN A 174 1.65 19.12 20.70
C ASN A 174 2.40 19.91 19.61
N GLN A 175 2.69 19.30 18.45
CA GLN A 175 3.60 19.83 17.41
C GLN A 175 3.16 19.37 16.01
N PRO A 176 2.04 19.89 15.46
CA PRO A 176 1.49 19.42 14.19
C PRO A 176 2.46 19.55 13.01
N ASP A 177 3.24 20.62 12.92
CA ASP A 177 4.23 20.81 11.85
C ASP A 177 5.27 19.68 11.83
N LYS A 178 5.71 19.23 13.01
CA LYS A 178 6.63 18.10 13.15
C LYS A 178 5.98 16.78 12.74
N ALA A 179 4.67 16.62 12.95
CA ALA A 179 3.94 15.45 12.46
C ALA A 179 3.93 15.42 10.92
N VAL A 180 3.74 16.57 10.28
CA VAL A 180 3.84 16.71 8.82
C VAL A 180 5.24 16.37 8.30
N GLU A 181 6.30 16.87 8.97
CA GLU A 181 7.70 16.52 8.62
C GLU A 181 7.95 15.01 8.70
N ILE A 182 7.48 14.35 9.77
CA ILE A 182 7.64 12.89 9.93
C ILE A 182 6.94 12.13 8.79
N ILE A 183 5.75 12.56 8.39
CA ILE A 183 5.01 11.92 7.28
C ILE A 183 5.72 12.16 5.96
N LYS A 184 6.22 13.38 5.74
CA LYS A 184 7.03 13.72 4.56
C LYS A 184 8.22 12.78 4.45
N ASP A 185 8.93 12.54 5.55
CA ASP A 185 10.11 11.67 5.59
C ASP A 185 9.75 10.18 5.38
N LEU A 186 8.63 9.72 5.93
CA LEU A 186 8.18 8.33 5.76
C LEU A 186 7.68 8.04 4.34
N LYS A 187 7.16 9.04 3.65
CA LYS A 187 6.43 8.88 2.39
C LYS A 187 5.31 7.82 2.52
N SER A 188 5.15 6.92 1.55
CA SER A 188 4.20 5.81 1.62
C SER A 188 4.60 4.72 2.63
N ASN A 189 5.80 4.74 3.21
CA ASN A 189 6.15 3.80 4.29
C ASN A 189 5.39 4.09 5.59
N ILE A 190 4.59 5.18 5.63
CA ILE A 190 3.64 5.41 6.72
C ILE A 190 2.71 4.20 6.95
N PHE A 191 2.34 3.46 5.90
CA PHE A 191 1.47 2.28 6.01
C PHE A 191 2.11 1.07 6.72
N LEU A 192 3.38 1.17 7.12
CA LEU A 192 4.11 0.17 7.89
C LEU A 192 4.18 0.51 9.39
N LEU A 193 3.73 1.71 9.78
CA LEU A 193 3.67 2.11 11.18
C LEU A 193 2.64 1.27 11.93
N LYS A 194 3.00 0.81 13.14
CA LYS A 194 2.12 -0.08 13.93
C LYS A 194 0.96 0.67 14.56
N ASN A 195 1.17 1.95 14.84
CA ASN A 195 0.17 2.80 15.47
C ASN A 195 -0.59 3.66 14.47
N LEU A 196 -0.49 3.35 13.17
CA LEU A 196 -1.30 3.99 12.15
C LEU A 196 -2.77 3.55 12.32
N ASN A 197 -3.61 4.45 12.82
CA ASN A 197 -5.04 4.22 12.98
C ASN A 197 -5.86 5.38 12.40
N PHE A 198 -7.18 5.19 12.32
CA PHE A 198 -8.11 6.20 11.80
C PHE A 198 -7.99 7.54 12.56
N GLU A 199 -7.90 7.48 13.88
CA GLU A 199 -7.74 8.66 14.75
C GLU A 199 -6.50 9.49 14.39
N LEU A 200 -5.42 8.83 13.98
CA LEU A 200 -4.19 9.47 13.53
C LEU A 200 -4.43 10.29 12.25
N PHE A 201 -5.08 9.71 11.25
CA PHE A 201 -5.38 10.41 10.00
C PHE A 201 -6.39 11.54 10.19
N GLU A 202 -7.40 11.35 11.04
CA GLU A 202 -8.37 12.40 11.38
C GLU A 202 -7.66 13.60 12.01
N LYS A 203 -6.79 13.37 13.00
CA LYS A 203 -5.99 14.44 13.64
C LYS A 203 -5.08 15.14 12.64
N LEU A 204 -4.49 14.42 11.69
CA LEU A 204 -3.67 15.02 10.64
C LEU A 204 -4.48 15.92 9.71
N SER A 205 -5.67 15.47 9.28
CA SER A 205 -6.52 16.23 8.35
C SER A 205 -6.93 17.61 8.89
N VAL A 206 -7.12 17.73 10.21
CA VAL A 206 -7.49 19.00 10.86
C VAL A 206 -6.38 20.03 10.77
N HIS A 207 -5.12 19.59 10.83
CA HIS A 207 -3.96 20.47 10.93
C HIS A 207 -3.37 20.83 9.56
N ILE A 208 -3.66 20.06 8.51
CA ILE A 208 -3.02 20.20 7.19
C ILE A 208 -3.90 21.04 6.24
N LYS A 209 -4.40 22.17 6.74
CA LYS A 209 -5.25 23.11 5.98
C LYS A 209 -4.46 24.21 5.26
N THR A 210 -3.13 24.14 5.24
CA THR A 210 -2.31 25.22 4.68
C THR A 210 -1.57 24.74 3.43
N PRO A 211 -1.86 25.30 2.24
CA PRO A 211 -1.07 25.00 1.05
C PRO A 211 0.30 25.66 1.23
N HIS A 212 1.33 24.86 1.53
CA HIS A 212 2.69 25.33 1.40
C HIS A 212 3.10 25.25 -0.07
N ALA A 213 3.29 26.44 -0.63
CA ALA A 213 3.64 26.64 -2.03
C ALA A 213 5.07 26.17 -2.34
N ALA A 214 5.16 25.51 -3.49
CA ALA A 214 6.23 25.60 -4.50
C ALA A 214 7.49 24.72 -4.37
N PHE A 215 7.74 24.01 -5.49
CA PHE A 215 8.99 23.40 -5.96
C PHE A 215 9.64 22.29 -5.13
N ASP A 216 8.90 21.19 -4.88
CA ASP A 216 9.50 19.90 -4.52
C ASP A 216 9.06 18.83 -5.56
N PRO A 217 9.98 18.16 -6.29
CA PRO A 217 9.63 17.09 -7.23
C PRO A 217 8.97 15.87 -6.57
N ASP A 218 8.99 15.77 -5.22
CA ASP A 218 8.23 14.80 -4.44
C ASP A 218 6.79 15.26 -4.08
N TRP A 219 6.23 16.27 -4.75
CA TRP A 219 4.88 16.86 -4.52
C TRP A 219 3.68 15.89 -4.37
N TYR A 220 3.81 14.61 -4.75
CA TYR A 220 2.78 13.58 -4.56
C TYR A 220 2.26 13.51 -3.12
N TRP A 221 3.14 13.67 -2.13
CA TRP A 221 2.76 13.60 -0.73
C TRP A 221 1.95 14.81 -0.27
N VAL A 222 2.26 16.01 -0.77
CA VAL A 222 1.55 17.24 -0.40
C VAL A 222 0.10 17.14 -0.82
N ASP A 223 -0.12 16.72 -2.07
CA ASP A 223 -1.47 16.59 -2.59
C ASP A 223 -2.21 15.39 -2.01
N TYR A 224 -1.51 14.29 -1.71
CA TYR A 224 -2.12 13.16 -1.01
C TYR A 224 -2.56 13.61 0.38
N ILE A 225 -1.67 14.21 1.17
CA ILE A 225 -2.00 14.69 2.52
C ILE A 225 -3.10 15.75 2.49
N ALA A 226 -3.06 16.70 1.56
CA ALA A 226 -4.11 17.71 1.40
C ALA A 226 -5.46 17.09 1.02
N SER A 227 -5.45 15.90 0.38
CA SER A 227 -6.64 15.11 0.11
C SER A 227 -7.06 14.20 1.27
N ILE A 228 -6.21 13.99 2.29
CA ILE A 228 -6.59 13.22 3.48
C ILE A 228 -7.59 14.05 4.28
N ASP A 229 -8.86 13.72 4.11
CA ASP A 229 -9.94 14.09 5.00
C ASP A 229 -10.38 12.88 5.85
N ALA A 230 -11.36 13.10 6.74
CA ALA A 230 -11.94 12.02 7.54
C ALA A 230 -12.47 10.87 6.65
N ASN A 231 -13.00 11.19 5.47
CA ASN A 231 -13.49 10.21 4.50
C ASN A 231 -12.35 9.34 3.94
N THR A 232 -11.20 9.92 3.64
CA THR A 232 -10.01 9.19 3.14
C THR A 232 -9.49 8.19 4.17
N ALA A 233 -9.44 8.58 5.44
CA ALA A 233 -9.03 7.70 6.54
C ALA A 233 -9.98 6.50 6.68
N GLU A 234 -11.28 6.75 6.62
CA GLU A 234 -12.32 5.73 6.67
C GLU A 234 -12.20 4.75 5.49
N ILE A 235 -12.03 5.28 4.28
CA ILE A 235 -11.82 4.50 3.06
C ILE A 235 -10.59 3.58 3.16
N ILE A 236 -9.47 4.07 3.69
CA ILE A 236 -8.25 3.26 3.87
C ILE A 236 -8.49 2.12 4.86
N PHE A 237 -9.20 2.40 5.96
CA PHE A 237 -9.53 1.41 6.97
C PHE A 237 -10.48 0.33 6.41
N GLU A 238 -11.60 0.72 5.81
CA GLU A 238 -12.54 -0.22 5.18
C GLU A 238 -11.87 -1.02 4.04
N THR A 239 -10.98 -0.41 3.26
CA THR A 239 -10.21 -1.13 2.24
C THR A 239 -9.27 -2.17 2.87
N SER A 240 -8.73 -1.89 4.05
CA SER A 240 -7.94 -2.87 4.80
C SER A 240 -8.79 -4.06 5.25
N GLU A 241 -10.05 -3.83 5.64
CA GLU A 241 -10.99 -4.91 5.95
C GLU A 241 -11.32 -5.77 4.72
N ILE A 242 -11.42 -5.18 3.53
CA ILE A 242 -11.56 -5.95 2.28
C ILE A 242 -10.35 -6.91 2.11
N PHE A 243 -9.13 -6.48 2.41
CA PHE A 243 -7.95 -7.34 2.37
C PHE A 243 -7.98 -8.43 3.45
N ASN A 244 -8.46 -8.13 4.66
CA ASN A 244 -8.64 -9.15 5.71
C ASN A 244 -9.60 -10.26 5.26
N GLU A 245 -10.72 -9.89 4.63
CA GLU A 245 -11.65 -10.87 4.05
C GLU A 245 -11.01 -11.70 2.92
N LEU A 246 -10.17 -11.08 2.09
CA LEU A 246 -9.43 -11.79 1.04
C LEU A 246 -8.46 -12.82 1.63
N GLU A 247 -7.73 -12.47 2.69
CA GLU A 247 -6.79 -13.39 3.34
C GLU A 247 -7.50 -14.66 3.85
N ILE A 248 -8.71 -14.52 4.39
CA ILE A 248 -9.55 -15.67 4.82
C ILE A 248 -9.89 -16.56 3.62
N TYR A 249 -10.31 -15.96 2.49
CA TYR A 249 -10.59 -16.72 1.26
C TYR A 249 -9.35 -17.45 0.70
N TYR A 250 -8.18 -16.83 0.84
CA TYR A 250 -6.88 -17.37 0.39
C TYR A 250 -6.31 -18.50 1.23
N THR A 251 -6.80 -18.65 2.45
CA THR A 251 -6.31 -19.63 3.43
C THR A 251 -7.30 -20.77 3.66
N SER A 252 -8.56 -20.63 3.22
CA SER A 252 -9.57 -21.69 3.29
C SER A 252 -9.36 -22.78 2.23
N PRO A 253 -9.21 -24.07 2.62
CA PRO A 253 -9.06 -25.18 1.68
C PRO A 253 -10.28 -25.44 0.77
N GLU A 254 -11.45 -24.93 1.16
CA GLU A 254 -12.74 -25.21 0.50
C GLU A 254 -13.09 -24.21 -0.62
N SER A 255 -12.30 -23.14 -0.79
CA SER A 255 -12.60 -22.07 -1.76
C SER A 255 -12.17 -22.35 -3.20
N ASN A 256 -11.52 -23.51 -3.44
CA ASN A 256 -11.22 -24.04 -4.78
C ASN A 256 -12.44 -24.69 -5.46
N GLY A 257 -13.58 -24.77 -4.78
CA GLY A 257 -14.85 -25.15 -5.39
C GLY A 257 -15.52 -23.95 -6.03
N ASP A 258 -15.82 -24.06 -7.32
CA ASP A 258 -16.62 -23.13 -8.10
C ASP A 258 -17.78 -22.56 -7.28
N SER A 259 -17.67 -21.28 -6.90
CA SER A 259 -18.85 -20.50 -6.54
C SER A 259 -19.01 -19.45 -7.61
N ASP A 260 -19.93 -19.76 -8.53
CA ASP A 260 -20.60 -18.83 -9.43
C ASP A 260 -21.21 -17.70 -8.59
N TYR A 261 -20.40 -16.68 -8.31
CA TYR A 261 -20.87 -15.38 -7.91
C TYR A 261 -20.53 -14.41 -9.03
N ASP A 262 -21.54 -14.23 -9.87
CA ASP A 262 -21.82 -13.11 -10.76
C ASP A 262 -20.68 -12.07 -10.80
N THR A 263 -19.64 -12.40 -11.56
CA THR A 263 -18.76 -11.37 -12.11
C THR A 263 -19.60 -10.60 -13.12
N GLY A 264 -20.31 -9.59 -12.63
CA GLY A 264 -20.88 -8.51 -13.43
C GLY A 264 -19.78 -7.70 -14.10
N SER A 265 -18.95 -8.36 -14.90
CA SER A 265 -18.08 -7.79 -15.90
C SER A 265 -18.93 -7.66 -17.16
N TYR A 266 -19.83 -6.68 -17.17
CA TYR A 266 -20.41 -6.21 -18.42
C TYR A 266 -19.83 -4.84 -18.72
N PHE A 267 -18.73 -4.88 -19.48
CA PHE A 267 -18.46 -3.85 -20.47
C PHE A 267 -19.53 -4.03 -21.55
N ASP A 268 -20.48 -3.10 -21.63
CA ASP A 268 -21.18 -2.83 -22.87
C ASP A 268 -20.60 -1.53 -23.45
N PHE A 269 -20.31 -1.60 -24.74
CA PHE A 269 -19.68 -0.61 -25.62
C PHE A 269 -20.13 0.84 -25.45
#